data_AF-A0A3B8LA19-F1
#
_entry.id   AF-A0A3B8LA19-F1
#
_cell.length_a   1.000
_cell.length_b   1.000
_cell.length_c   1.000
_cell.angle_alpha   90.00
_cell.angle_beta   90.00
_cell.angle_gamma   90.00
#
_symmetry.space_group_name_H-M   'P 1'
#
loop_
_entity.id
_entity.type
_entity.pdbx_description
1 polymer ?
#
loop_
_entity_poly.entity_id
_entity_poly.type
_entity_poly.pdbx_seq_one_letter_code
_entity_poly.pdbx_strand_id
1 'polypeptide(L)'
;APLEAAQSYTTPIVMKRGNSERLLVLGADHVTAHDVATGKELWRVGGLNPSGQKYFRSISSPVIAGNLLLAPYSRGNTLTAIRLGGSGDVTESHVAWINKGGAAADVPTPIVQGNRAFVCSDRGKVTCLDVKTGKAIWSGQAEKNRQGFSSSPILAGGHIYITREDGKTFVIDSGKQFKVVAANELGEFTVATPIFSKGQILVRTTEHLYCIGKSAAAAAAGE
;
A
#
# COMPACT_ATOMS: atom_id res chain seq x y z
N ALA A 1 16.19 24.14 7.34
CA ALA A 1 16.09 22.83 6.64
C ALA A 1 15.95 23.11 5.15
N PRO A 2 16.49 22.29 4.24
CA PRO A 2 16.12 22.38 2.82
C PRO A 2 14.58 22.31 2.72
N LEU A 3 14.00 23.06 1.78
CA LEU A 3 12.56 23.05 1.54
C LEU A 3 12.15 21.65 1.10
N GLU A 4 11.41 20.94 1.95
CA GLU A 4 10.82 19.66 1.57
C GLU A 4 9.86 19.84 0.38
N ALA A 5 9.80 18.86 -0.51
CA ALA A 5 8.82 18.89 -1.59
C ALA A 5 7.39 19.03 -1.05
N ALA A 6 6.58 19.85 -1.72
CA ALA A 6 5.39 20.44 -1.11
C ALA A 6 4.15 19.51 -1.04
N GLN A 7 4.29 18.22 -1.37
CA GLN A 7 3.15 17.33 -1.63
C GLN A 7 3.35 15.94 -1.04
N SER A 8 2.62 15.64 0.04
CA SER A 8 2.41 14.27 0.52
C SER A 8 0.93 14.08 0.87
N TYR A 9 0.36 12.97 0.40
CA TYR A 9 -1.02 12.55 0.62
C TYR A 9 -1.08 11.22 1.38
N THR A 10 0.05 10.78 1.93
CA THR A 10 0.16 9.48 2.59
C THR A 10 -0.51 9.51 3.96
N THR A 11 -0.99 8.35 4.40
CA THR A 11 -1.51 8.17 5.75
C THR A 11 -0.36 7.80 6.69
N PRO A 12 -0.12 8.55 7.77
CA PRO A 12 0.87 8.19 8.79
C PRO A 12 0.55 6.86 9.47
N ILE A 13 1.59 6.15 9.93
CA ILE A 13 1.44 4.91 10.71
C ILE A 13 1.72 5.20 12.18
N VAL A 14 0.79 4.86 13.05
CA VAL A 14 1.04 4.81 14.50
C VAL A 14 1.45 3.39 14.88
N MET A 15 2.61 3.25 15.53
CA MET A 15 3.09 1.97 16.03
C MET A 15 3.46 2.05 17.52
N LYS A 16 3.19 0.98 18.25
CA LYS A 16 3.61 0.83 19.66
C LYS A 16 5.00 0.21 19.74
N ARG A 17 5.85 0.73 20.63
CA ARG A 17 7.15 0.14 20.97
C ARG A 17 7.35 0.22 22.48
N GLY A 18 7.10 -0.89 23.17
CA GLY A 18 7.00 -0.90 24.63
C GLY A 18 5.84 -0.03 25.09
N ASN A 19 6.09 0.87 26.05
CA ASN A 19 5.09 1.79 26.59
C ASN A 19 4.98 3.12 25.81
N SER A 20 5.69 3.27 24.69
CA SER A 20 5.67 4.51 23.91
C SER A 20 5.12 4.28 22.50
N GLU A 21 4.47 5.31 21.97
CA GLU A 21 3.95 5.32 20.60
C GLU A 21 4.85 6.13 19.68
N ARG A 22 4.92 5.68 18.44
CA ARG A 22 5.75 6.27 17.38
C ARG A 22 4.85 6.56 16.19
N LEU A 23 4.95 7.77 15.66
CA LEU A 23 4.29 8.19 14.43
C LEU A 23 5.31 8.14 13.30
N LEU A 24 5.09 7.27 12.31
CA LEU A 24 5.88 7.20 11.09
C LEU A 24 5.19 8.00 9.99
N VAL A 25 5.91 8.94 9.40
CA VAL A 25 5.38 9.79 8.32
C VAL A 25 6.22 9.56 7.07
N LEU A 26 5.57 9.18 5.98
CA LEU A 26 6.16 9.26 4.65
C LEU A 26 5.88 10.65 4.09
N GLY A 27 6.85 11.54 4.30
CA GLY A 27 6.89 12.85 3.69
C GLY A 27 7.21 12.78 2.20
N ALA A 28 7.46 13.95 1.61
CA ALA A 28 7.89 14.00 0.24
C ALA A 28 9.38 13.63 0.16
N ASP A 29 10.24 14.10 1.04
CA ASP A 29 11.68 13.83 0.87
C ASP A 29 12.21 12.73 1.78
N HIS A 30 11.46 12.45 2.85
CA HIS A 30 11.90 11.61 3.94
C HIS A 30 10.81 10.66 4.42
N VAL A 31 11.23 9.55 5.03
CA VAL A 31 10.45 8.89 6.08
C VAL A 31 10.99 9.36 7.42
N THR A 32 10.12 9.88 8.27
CA THR A 32 10.47 10.30 9.63
C THR A 32 9.70 9.50 10.67
N ALA A 33 10.29 9.36 11.85
CA ALA A 33 9.61 8.83 13.02
C ALA A 33 9.59 9.86 14.13
N HIS A 34 8.43 10.02 14.77
CA HIS A 34 8.23 10.96 15.86
C HIS A 34 7.73 10.24 17.10
N ASP A 35 8.10 10.74 18.27
CA ASP A 35 7.44 10.38 19.50
C ASP A 35 6.04 11.03 19.53
N VAL A 36 4.99 10.23 19.71
CA VAL A 36 3.60 10.73 19.61
C VAL A 36 3.26 11.73 20.72
N ALA A 37 3.81 11.54 21.92
CA ALA A 37 3.48 12.38 23.07
C ALA A 37 4.10 13.79 22.95
N THR A 38 5.28 13.88 22.34
CA THR A 38 6.07 15.12 22.29
C THR A 38 6.18 15.75 20.90
N GLY A 39 5.86 15.00 19.84
CA GLY A 39 6.10 15.39 18.45
C GLY A 39 7.59 15.39 18.06
N LYS A 40 8.50 15.10 19.00
CA LYS A 40 9.95 15.09 18.76
C LYS A 40 10.29 14.06 17.69
N GLU A 41 11.00 14.50 16.66
CA GLU A 41 11.57 13.57 15.69
C GLU A 41 12.67 12.71 16.34
N LEU A 42 12.61 11.42 16.09
CA LEU A 42 13.49 10.41 16.64
C LEU A 42 14.54 9.98 15.62
N TRP A 43 14.09 9.69 14.40
CA TRP A 43 14.98 9.33 13.30
C TRP A 43 14.36 9.70 11.95
N ARG A 44 15.20 9.77 10.91
CA ARG A 44 14.79 9.98 9.53
C ARG A 44 15.60 9.15 8.53
N VAL A 45 14.98 8.83 7.41
CA VAL A 45 15.63 8.35 6.18
C VAL A 45 15.25 9.29 5.05
N GLY A 46 16.24 9.89 4.40
CA GLY A 46 16.08 10.74 3.22
C GLY A 46 16.34 10.02 1.91
N GLY A 47 16.52 10.81 0.84
CA GLY A 47 16.84 10.31 -0.49
C GLY A 47 15.65 9.74 -1.26
N LEU A 48 14.42 9.93 -0.74
CA LEU A 48 13.21 9.51 -1.44
C LEU A 48 12.97 10.43 -2.65
N ASN A 49 13.28 11.72 -2.56
CA ASN A 49 13.30 12.66 -3.69
C ASN A 49 14.73 12.90 -4.21
N PRO A 50 15.34 11.96 -4.96
CA PRO A 50 16.76 12.02 -5.33
C PRO A 50 17.09 13.18 -6.28
N SER A 51 16.10 13.73 -6.98
CA SER A 51 16.26 14.83 -7.93
C SER A 51 15.91 16.20 -7.31
N GLY A 52 15.54 16.26 -6.03
CA GLY A 52 15.23 17.51 -5.33
C GLY A 52 14.07 18.28 -5.97
N GLN A 53 13.12 17.58 -6.59
CA GLN A 53 12.00 18.23 -7.28
C GLN A 53 11.04 18.85 -6.28
N LYS A 54 10.73 20.14 -6.46
CA LYS A 54 9.79 20.88 -5.60
C LYS A 54 8.38 20.25 -5.55
N TYR A 55 7.94 19.68 -6.66
CA TYR A 55 6.61 19.06 -6.82
C TYR A 55 6.74 17.55 -7.08
N PHE A 56 7.19 16.84 -6.04
CA PHE A 56 7.41 15.41 -6.07
C PHE A 56 6.47 14.73 -5.07
N ARG A 57 5.26 14.46 -5.55
CA ARG A 57 4.18 13.92 -4.71
C ARG A 57 4.47 12.50 -4.23
N SER A 58 4.12 12.23 -2.98
CA SER A 58 3.87 10.89 -2.46
C SER A 58 2.37 10.70 -2.26
N ILE A 59 1.79 9.65 -2.84
CA ILE A 59 0.35 9.35 -2.68
C ILE A 59 0.17 8.00 -1.99
N SER A 60 0.77 6.95 -2.55
CA SER A 60 0.76 5.61 -1.97
C SER A 60 1.38 5.60 -0.56
N SER A 61 0.62 5.10 0.43
CA SER A 61 1.03 5.14 1.83
C SER A 61 2.08 4.07 2.14
N PRO A 62 2.93 4.27 3.16
CA PRO A 62 3.86 3.24 3.58
C PRO A 62 3.12 2.09 4.27
N VAL A 63 3.76 0.92 4.36
CA VAL A 63 3.26 -0.22 5.14
C VAL A 63 4.36 -0.88 5.96
N ILE A 64 4.00 -1.43 7.12
CA ILE A 64 4.93 -2.18 7.97
C ILE A 64 4.91 -3.66 7.59
N ALA A 65 6.10 -4.25 7.47
CA ALA A 65 6.35 -5.65 7.21
C ALA A 65 7.43 -6.18 8.16
N GLY A 66 7.03 -6.68 9.33
CA GLY A 66 7.97 -7.07 10.39
C GLY A 66 8.75 -5.85 10.90
N ASN A 67 10.09 -5.90 10.80
CA ASN A 67 10.96 -4.77 11.19
C ASN A 67 11.27 -3.80 10.03
N LEU A 68 10.55 -3.91 8.91
CA LEU A 68 10.72 -3.02 7.76
C LEU A 68 9.48 -2.15 7.58
N LEU A 69 9.69 -0.90 7.19
CA LEU A 69 8.70 -0.06 6.54
C LEU A 69 8.97 -0.08 5.04
N LEU A 70 7.95 -0.40 4.25
CA LEU A 70 8.00 -0.31 2.80
C LEU A 70 7.40 1.04 2.40
N ALA A 71 8.23 1.91 1.80
CA ALA A 71 7.87 3.25 1.35
C ALA A 71 7.77 3.27 -0.19
N PRO A 72 6.55 3.29 -0.75
CA PRO A 72 6.34 3.52 -2.17
C PRO A 72 6.65 4.98 -2.48
N TYR A 73 7.42 5.22 -3.54
CA TYR A 73 7.84 6.57 -3.85
C TYR A 73 8.18 6.75 -5.34
N SER A 74 8.54 7.99 -5.70
CA SER A 74 9.02 8.39 -7.02
C SER A 74 7.99 8.13 -8.13
N ARG A 75 6.73 8.48 -7.86
CA ARG A 75 5.61 8.28 -8.79
C ARG A 75 5.47 6.85 -9.29
N GLY A 76 5.60 5.90 -8.36
CA GLY A 76 5.51 4.46 -8.65
C GLY A 76 6.76 3.83 -9.26
N ASN A 77 7.90 4.53 -9.27
CA ASN A 77 9.16 3.96 -9.77
C ASN A 77 9.94 3.18 -8.70
N THR A 78 9.81 3.53 -7.42
CA THR A 78 10.60 2.91 -6.36
C THR A 78 9.76 2.42 -5.20
N LEU A 79 10.15 1.27 -4.65
CA LEU A 79 9.73 0.81 -3.34
C LEU A 79 10.98 0.68 -2.48
N THR A 80 11.07 1.47 -1.43
CA THR A 80 12.23 1.47 -0.53
C THR A 80 11.86 0.76 0.76
N ALA A 81 12.65 -0.24 1.16
CA ALA A 81 12.51 -0.86 2.48
C ALA A 81 13.46 -0.22 3.48
N ILE A 82 12.91 0.20 4.61
CA ILE A 82 13.58 0.94 5.67
C ILE A 82 13.47 0.14 6.96
N ARG A 83 14.60 -0.17 7.60
CA ARG A 83 14.63 -0.78 8.92
C ARG A 83 14.04 0.20 9.94
N LEU A 84 13.16 -0.29 10.79
CA LEU A 84 12.57 0.51 11.86
C LEU A 84 13.56 0.72 13.01
N GLY A 85 13.57 1.93 13.59
CA GLY A 85 14.39 2.28 14.73
C GLY A 85 15.58 3.17 14.38
N GLY A 86 16.53 3.28 15.31
CA GLY A 86 17.66 4.20 15.22
C GLY A 86 17.40 5.54 15.91
N SER A 87 18.34 6.47 15.72
CA SER A 87 18.31 7.82 16.28
C SER A 87 19.03 8.78 15.33
N GLY A 88 18.44 9.95 15.06
CA GLY A 88 18.98 10.95 14.14
C GLY A 88 18.82 10.57 12.67
N ASP A 89 19.74 11.05 11.82
CA ASP A 89 19.76 10.66 10.41
C ASP A 89 20.33 9.24 10.27
N VAL A 90 19.49 8.32 9.80
CA VAL A 90 19.82 6.91 9.63
C VAL A 90 19.78 6.47 8.17
N THR A 91 19.80 7.42 7.22
CA THR A 91 19.64 7.17 5.79
C THR A 91 20.58 6.09 5.26
N GLU A 92 21.87 6.15 5.60
CA GLU A 92 22.87 5.20 5.10
C GLU A 92 22.76 3.80 5.72
N SER A 93 22.30 3.70 6.96
CA SER A 93 22.31 2.44 7.72
C SER A 93 20.98 1.69 7.69
N HIS A 94 19.86 2.40 7.52
CA HIS A 94 18.52 1.84 7.66
C HIS A 94 17.84 1.54 6.34
N VAL A 95 18.34 2.01 5.19
CA VAL A 95 17.88 1.50 3.89
C VAL A 95 18.31 0.03 3.75
N ALA A 96 17.35 -0.88 3.71
CA ALA A 96 17.60 -2.31 3.56
C ALA A 96 17.76 -2.69 2.08
N TRP A 97 16.89 -2.16 1.24
CA TRP A 97 16.94 -2.32 -0.22
C TRP A 97 16.06 -1.27 -0.89
N ILE A 98 16.30 -1.04 -2.19
CA ILE A 98 15.47 -0.21 -3.05
C ILE A 98 15.11 -1.04 -4.28
N ASN A 99 13.82 -1.31 -4.49
CA ASN A 99 13.33 -1.91 -5.72
C ASN A 99 13.06 -0.80 -6.74
N LYS A 100 13.81 -0.79 -7.84
CA LYS A 100 13.63 0.11 -9.00
C LYS A 100 13.02 -0.58 -10.22
N GLY A 101 12.63 -1.85 -10.09
CA GLY A 101 12.23 -2.75 -11.18
C GLY A 101 10.75 -2.72 -11.53
N GLY A 102 10.04 -1.63 -11.19
CA GLY A 102 8.61 -1.49 -11.49
C GLY A 102 7.70 -2.39 -10.64
N ALA A 103 8.05 -2.55 -9.36
CA ALA A 103 7.22 -3.15 -8.31
C ALA A 103 6.86 -2.09 -7.25
N ALA A 104 6.42 -0.93 -7.72
CA ALA A 104 5.91 0.18 -6.93
C ALA A 104 4.63 0.71 -7.59
N ALA A 105 3.95 1.61 -6.88
CA ALA A 105 2.69 2.20 -7.31
C ALA A 105 2.71 3.70 -6.97
N ASP A 106 2.11 4.55 -7.81
CA ASP A 106 1.98 5.98 -7.50
C ASP A 106 0.84 6.17 -6.50
N VAL A 107 -0.34 5.60 -6.78
CA VAL A 107 -1.55 5.76 -5.94
C VAL A 107 -1.85 4.56 -5.02
N PRO A 108 -2.01 3.31 -5.49
CA PRO A 108 -2.38 2.18 -4.62
C PRO A 108 -1.37 1.92 -3.51
N THR A 109 -1.84 1.76 -2.27
CA THR A 109 -1.01 1.38 -1.11
C THR A 109 -0.75 -0.13 -1.13
N PRO A 110 0.51 -0.61 -1.05
CA PRO A 110 0.79 -2.04 -0.99
C PRO A 110 0.14 -2.72 0.21
N ILE A 111 0.03 -4.05 0.16
CA ILE A 111 -0.44 -4.84 1.31
C ILE A 111 0.53 -5.97 1.63
N VAL A 112 0.66 -6.32 2.92
CA VAL A 112 1.64 -7.29 3.42
C VAL A 112 0.93 -8.47 4.08
N GLN A 113 1.45 -9.67 3.85
CA GLN A 113 1.08 -10.87 4.60
C GLN A 113 2.31 -11.74 4.84
N GLY A 114 2.71 -11.85 6.11
CA GLY A 114 3.92 -12.56 6.50
C GLY A 114 5.16 -11.95 5.83
N ASN A 115 5.92 -12.76 5.10
CA ASN A 115 7.13 -12.34 4.39
C ASN A 115 6.86 -11.87 2.94
N ARG A 116 5.60 -11.64 2.57
CA ARG A 116 5.21 -11.25 1.22
C ARG A 116 4.55 -9.87 1.22
N ALA A 117 4.91 -9.06 0.23
CA ALA A 117 4.23 -7.80 -0.07
C ALA A 117 3.61 -7.87 -1.46
N PHE A 118 2.39 -7.37 -1.60
CA PHE A 118 1.65 -7.31 -2.85
C PHE A 118 1.47 -5.86 -3.27
N VAL A 119 1.98 -5.54 -4.44
CA VAL A 119 1.93 -4.20 -5.02
C VAL A 119 1.07 -4.26 -6.27
N CYS A 120 0.05 -3.41 -6.36
CA CYS A 120 -0.70 -3.18 -7.59
C CYS A 120 -0.27 -1.84 -8.16
N SER A 121 0.25 -1.80 -9.38
CA SER A 121 0.51 -0.54 -10.06
C SER A 121 -0.80 0.08 -10.57
N ASP A 122 -0.74 1.37 -10.86
CA ASP A 122 -1.84 2.18 -11.43
C ASP A 122 -2.34 1.66 -12.79
N ARG A 123 -1.61 0.72 -13.41
CA ARG A 123 -1.94 0.04 -14.68
C ARG A 123 -2.31 -1.44 -14.51
N GLY A 124 -2.52 -1.90 -13.28
CA GLY A 124 -2.99 -3.26 -13.00
C GLY A 124 -1.92 -4.35 -13.07
N LYS A 125 -0.63 -3.98 -13.09
CA LYS A 125 0.44 -4.96 -12.86
C LYS A 125 0.46 -5.28 -11.37
N VAL A 126 0.31 -6.56 -11.03
CA VAL A 126 0.37 -7.03 -9.64
C VAL A 126 1.67 -7.79 -9.45
N THR A 127 2.43 -7.40 -8.43
CA THR A 127 3.71 -8.01 -8.10
C THR A 127 3.66 -8.52 -6.65
N CYS A 128 3.98 -9.80 -6.45
CA CYS A 128 4.29 -10.34 -5.14
C CYS A 128 5.79 -10.29 -4.93
N LEU A 129 6.22 -9.64 -3.85
CA LEU A 129 7.62 -9.47 -3.47
C LEU A 129 7.95 -10.28 -2.22
N ASP A 130 9.17 -10.78 -2.15
CA ASP A 130 9.78 -11.18 -0.88
C ASP A 130 10.18 -9.91 -0.11
N VAL A 131 9.64 -9.73 1.09
CA VAL A 131 9.82 -8.52 1.91
C VAL A 131 11.27 -8.30 2.31
N LYS A 132 12.04 -9.36 2.56
CA LYS A 132 13.42 -9.26 3.04
C LYS A 132 14.37 -8.80 1.96
N THR A 133 14.13 -9.24 0.72
CA THR A 133 15.05 -9.03 -0.40
C THR A 133 14.56 -8.01 -1.41
N GLY A 134 13.26 -7.68 -1.40
CA GLY A 134 12.61 -6.83 -2.39
C GLY A 134 12.49 -7.48 -3.77
N LYS A 135 12.83 -8.76 -3.93
CA LYS A 135 12.77 -9.47 -5.22
C LYS A 135 11.35 -9.96 -5.50
N ALA A 136 10.95 -9.93 -6.77
CA ALA A 136 9.68 -10.50 -7.19
C ALA A 136 9.70 -12.03 -7.03
N ILE A 137 8.69 -12.54 -6.34
CA ILE A 137 8.34 -13.96 -6.30
C ILE A 137 7.55 -14.29 -7.56
N TRP A 138 6.58 -13.45 -7.89
CA TRP A 138 5.83 -13.52 -9.14
C TRP A 138 5.30 -12.13 -9.53
N SER A 139 4.93 -11.99 -10.79
CA SER A 139 4.23 -10.82 -11.30
C SER A 139 3.21 -11.24 -12.34
N GLY A 140 2.17 -10.45 -12.50
CA GLY A 140 1.20 -10.63 -13.57
C GLY A 140 0.44 -9.36 -13.85
N GLN A 141 -0.40 -9.42 -14.87
CA GLN A 141 -1.11 -8.28 -15.42
C GLN A 141 -2.60 -8.61 -15.40
N ALA A 142 -3.37 -7.80 -14.66
CA ALA A 142 -4.82 -7.81 -14.79
C ALA A 142 -5.22 -7.35 -16.21
N GLU A 143 -6.43 -7.70 -16.63
CA GLU A 143 -6.97 -7.27 -17.92
C GLU A 143 -6.75 -5.76 -18.14
N LYS A 144 -6.14 -5.42 -19.26
CA LYS A 144 -5.78 -4.03 -19.58
C LYS A 144 -7.02 -3.25 -19.99
N ASN A 145 -7.08 -2.00 -19.56
CA ASN A 145 -8.08 -1.02 -19.97
C ASN A 145 -7.43 0.38 -19.95
N ARG A 146 -8.15 1.38 -20.47
CA ARG A 146 -7.78 2.79 -20.34
C ARG A 146 -7.90 3.27 -18.89
N GLN A 147 -8.84 2.71 -18.13
CA GLN A 147 -9.07 3.02 -16.72
C GLN A 147 -7.91 2.52 -15.83
N GLY A 148 -7.58 3.32 -14.82
CA GLY A 148 -6.47 3.05 -13.90
C GLY A 148 -6.90 2.27 -12.67
N PHE A 149 -5.93 2.06 -11.78
CA PHE A 149 -6.16 1.52 -10.45
C PHE A 149 -5.74 2.57 -9.42
N SER A 150 -6.71 3.19 -8.76
CA SER A 150 -6.49 4.07 -7.60
C SER A 150 -6.75 3.35 -6.28
N SER A 151 -7.61 2.34 -6.27
CA SER A 151 -7.92 1.54 -5.09
C SER A 151 -6.72 0.65 -4.70
N SER A 152 -6.48 0.54 -3.39
CA SER A 152 -5.40 -0.29 -2.86
C SER A 152 -5.78 -1.78 -2.89
N PRO A 153 -4.83 -2.71 -3.14
CA PRO A 153 -5.08 -4.14 -3.02
C PRO A 153 -5.48 -4.54 -1.60
N ILE A 154 -6.41 -5.50 -1.50
CA ILE A 154 -6.85 -6.06 -0.21
C ILE A 154 -6.68 -7.56 -0.18
N LEU A 155 -6.23 -8.08 0.95
CA LEU A 155 -6.15 -9.51 1.21
C LEU A 155 -7.35 -9.96 2.04
N ALA A 156 -8.13 -10.90 1.52
CA ALA A 156 -9.23 -11.52 2.24
C ALA A 156 -9.44 -12.96 1.74
N GLY A 157 -9.67 -13.89 2.67
CA GLY A 157 -10.02 -15.27 2.34
C GLY A 157 -9.03 -15.97 1.39
N GLY A 158 -7.72 -15.70 1.50
CA GLY A 158 -6.71 -16.29 0.62
C GLY A 158 -6.58 -15.64 -0.77
N HIS A 159 -7.26 -14.52 -1.01
CA HIS A 159 -7.25 -13.81 -2.29
C HIS A 159 -6.80 -12.35 -2.14
N ILE A 160 -6.30 -11.80 -3.23
CA ILE A 160 -6.01 -10.38 -3.42
C ILE A 160 -7.11 -9.78 -4.30
N TYR A 161 -7.74 -8.73 -3.81
CA TYR A 161 -8.76 -7.98 -4.55
C TYR A 161 -8.15 -6.67 -5.02
N ILE A 162 -8.25 -6.40 -6.32
CA ILE A 162 -7.88 -5.12 -6.91
C ILE A 162 -9.07 -4.57 -7.68
N THR A 163 -9.42 -3.31 -7.41
CA THR A 163 -10.56 -2.64 -8.05
C THR A 163 -10.04 -1.57 -9.01
N ARG A 164 -10.40 -1.72 -10.28
CA ARG A 164 -10.13 -0.75 -11.33
C ARG A 164 -11.17 0.36 -11.28
N GLU A 165 -10.81 1.52 -11.82
CA GLU A 165 -11.63 2.73 -11.74
C GLU A 165 -13.00 2.64 -12.42
N ASP A 166 -13.25 1.66 -13.31
CA ASP A 166 -14.58 1.34 -13.85
C ASP A 166 -15.44 0.45 -12.94
N GLY A 167 -15.00 0.21 -11.70
CA GLY A 167 -15.70 -0.65 -10.77
C GLY A 167 -15.49 -2.15 -11.02
N LYS A 168 -14.63 -2.52 -12.00
CA LYS A 168 -14.25 -3.92 -12.21
C LYS A 168 -13.26 -4.36 -11.14
N THR A 169 -13.62 -5.37 -10.36
CA THR A 169 -12.79 -5.95 -9.31
C THR A 169 -12.28 -7.32 -9.74
N PHE A 170 -10.95 -7.47 -9.80
CA PHE A 170 -10.30 -8.76 -10.04
C PHE A 170 -9.98 -9.43 -8.71
N VAL A 171 -10.29 -10.73 -8.63
CA VAL A 171 -9.95 -11.59 -7.50
C VAL A 171 -8.79 -12.47 -7.94
N ILE A 172 -7.66 -12.33 -7.27
CA ILE A 172 -6.41 -13.01 -7.61
C ILE A 172 -6.07 -13.98 -6.47
N ASP A 173 -5.67 -15.20 -6.80
CA ASP A 173 -5.13 -16.14 -5.83
C ASP A 173 -3.88 -15.55 -5.14
N SER A 174 -3.84 -15.53 -3.80
CA SER A 174 -2.69 -14.99 -3.05
C SER A 174 -1.51 -15.97 -2.94
N GLY A 175 -1.55 -17.09 -3.66
CA GLY A 175 -0.57 -18.16 -3.59
C GLY A 175 0.75 -17.84 -4.29
N LYS A 176 1.26 -18.83 -5.02
CA LYS A 176 2.65 -18.83 -5.52
C LYS A 176 2.81 -18.29 -6.95
N GLN A 177 1.71 -17.94 -7.61
CA GLN A 177 1.73 -17.40 -8.97
C GLN A 177 0.55 -16.45 -9.17
N PHE A 178 0.67 -15.56 -10.16
CA PHE A 178 -0.45 -14.73 -10.55
C PHE A 178 -1.54 -15.57 -11.22
N LYS A 179 -2.73 -15.60 -10.62
CA LYS A 179 -3.91 -16.25 -11.19
C LYS A 179 -5.16 -15.47 -10.81
N VAL A 180 -5.81 -14.87 -11.80
CA VAL A 180 -7.17 -14.32 -11.62
C VAL A 180 -8.13 -15.50 -11.51
N VAL A 181 -8.87 -15.58 -10.42
CA VAL A 181 -9.86 -16.64 -10.15
C VAL A 181 -11.29 -16.16 -10.37
N ALA A 182 -11.52 -14.85 -10.33
CA ALA A 182 -12.80 -14.23 -10.67
C ALA A 182 -12.61 -12.77 -11.07
N ALA A 183 -13.59 -12.23 -11.80
CA ALA A 183 -13.73 -10.81 -12.07
C ALA A 183 -15.21 -10.41 -11.91
N ASN A 184 -15.46 -9.30 -11.22
CA ASN A 184 -16.81 -8.81 -10.94
C ASN A 184 -16.93 -7.36 -11.37
N GLU A 185 -18.04 -6.97 -11.96
CA GLU A 185 -18.25 -5.64 -12.53
C GLU A 185 -19.40 -4.95 -11.82
N LEU A 186 -19.13 -3.76 -11.28
CA LEU A 186 -20.17 -2.87 -10.73
C LEU A 186 -20.64 -1.82 -11.75
N GLY A 187 -19.87 -1.58 -12.81
CA GLY A 187 -20.24 -0.66 -13.89
C GLY A 187 -20.23 0.83 -13.49
N GLU A 188 -19.59 1.17 -12.38
CA GLU A 188 -19.55 2.54 -11.84
C GLU A 188 -18.15 2.96 -11.46
N PHE A 189 -17.88 4.25 -11.62
CA PHE A 189 -16.58 4.81 -11.28
C PHE A 189 -16.28 4.68 -9.78
N THR A 190 -15.06 4.28 -9.43
CA THR A 190 -14.60 4.28 -8.05
C THR A 190 -13.10 4.44 -7.92
N VAL A 191 -12.69 5.17 -6.89
CA VAL A 191 -11.31 5.22 -6.40
C VAL A 191 -11.21 4.66 -4.97
N ALA A 192 -12.31 4.14 -4.44
CA ALA A 192 -12.39 3.66 -3.07
C ALA A 192 -11.82 2.24 -2.97
N THR A 193 -11.05 2.00 -1.91
CA THR A 193 -10.62 0.66 -1.54
C THR A 193 -11.81 -0.06 -0.87
N PRO A 194 -12.23 -1.26 -1.31
CA PRO A 194 -13.29 -2.02 -0.65
C PRO A 194 -13.02 -2.25 0.86
N ILE A 195 -14.03 -2.62 1.63
CA ILE A 195 -13.85 -3.03 3.03
C ILE A 195 -14.46 -4.39 3.24
N PHE A 196 -13.69 -5.32 3.80
CA PHE A 196 -14.15 -6.66 4.15
C PHE A 196 -14.44 -6.69 5.65
N SER A 197 -15.69 -6.97 6.01
CA SER A 197 -16.11 -6.99 7.41
C SER A 197 -17.26 -7.98 7.61
N LYS A 198 -17.13 -8.86 8.61
CA LYS A 198 -18.20 -9.79 9.03
C LYS A 198 -18.83 -10.60 7.88
N GLY A 199 -18.01 -11.06 6.94
CA GLY A 199 -18.47 -11.84 5.78
C GLY A 199 -19.05 -11.01 4.62
N GLN A 200 -19.02 -9.69 4.73
CA GLN A 200 -19.52 -8.77 3.71
C GLN A 200 -18.41 -7.90 3.14
N ILE A 201 -18.61 -7.42 1.92
CA ILE A 201 -17.76 -6.48 1.21
C ILE A 201 -18.56 -5.18 1.03
N LEU A 202 -18.00 -4.08 1.52
CA LEU A 202 -18.53 -2.75 1.28
C LEU A 202 -17.71 -2.08 0.18
N VAL A 203 -18.38 -1.57 -0.86
CA VAL A 203 -17.73 -0.85 -1.95
C VAL A 203 -18.46 0.46 -2.20
N ARG A 204 -17.77 1.58 -2.01
CA ARG A 204 -18.28 2.90 -2.37
C ARG A 204 -17.91 3.20 -3.83
N THR A 205 -18.88 3.54 -4.64
CA THR A 205 -18.71 4.09 -6.00
C THR A 205 -19.14 5.56 -6.01
N THR A 206 -19.15 6.21 -7.17
CA THR A 206 -19.64 7.59 -7.29
C THR A 206 -21.11 7.72 -6.88
N GLU A 207 -21.95 6.76 -7.28
CA GLU A 207 -23.40 6.87 -7.11
C GLU A 207 -23.93 6.05 -5.92
N HIS A 208 -23.21 4.98 -5.51
CA HIS A 208 -23.74 4.00 -4.57
C HIS A 208 -22.74 3.57 -3.49
N LEU A 209 -23.30 3.03 -2.40
CA LEU A 209 -22.58 2.19 -1.44
C LEU A 209 -23.14 0.76 -1.54
N TYR A 210 -22.37 -0.13 -2.15
CA TYR A 210 -22.70 -1.54 -2.28
C TYR A 210 -22.35 -2.31 -1.01
N CYS A 211 -23.23 -3.23 -0.61
CA CYS A 211 -22.96 -4.25 0.41
C CYS A 211 -23.16 -5.64 -0.22
N ILE A 212 -22.07 -6.37 -0.40
CA ILE A 212 -22.05 -7.66 -1.10
C ILE A 212 -21.75 -8.77 -0.08
N GLY A 213 -22.54 -9.84 -0.10
CA GLY A 213 -22.40 -10.98 0.81
C GLY A 213 -23.51 -11.04 1.86
N LYS A 214 -23.71 -12.23 2.45
CA LYS A 214 -24.71 -12.44 3.49
C LYS A 214 -24.24 -11.81 4.80
N SER A 215 -25.13 -11.13 5.53
CA SER A 215 -24.82 -10.72 6.90
C SER A 215 -24.71 -11.95 7.79
N ALA A 216 -23.86 -11.90 8.82
CA ALA A 216 -23.77 -12.98 9.81
C ALA A 216 -25.14 -13.32 10.44
N ALA A 217 -26.04 -12.35 10.57
CA ALA A 217 -27.42 -12.55 11.04
C ALA A 217 -28.30 -13.29 10.01
N ALA A 218 -28.17 -12.98 8.72
CA ALA A 218 -28.91 -13.66 7.66
C ALA A 218 -28.39 -15.07 7.37
N ALA A 219 -27.12 -15.37 7.68
CA ALA A 219 -26.57 -16.71 7.59
C ALA A 219 -27.07 -17.61 8.73
N ALA A 220 -27.20 -17.08 9.95
CA ALA A 220 -27.71 -17.83 11.12
C ALA A 220 -29.23 -18.07 11.10
N ALA A 221 -29.99 -17.28 10.33
CA ALA A 221 -31.43 -17.46 10.16
C ALA A 221 -31.80 -18.40 8.99
N GLY A 222 -30.81 -19.01 8.33
CA GLY A 222 -30.96 -19.83 7.13
C GLY A 222 -30.47 -21.27 7.24
N GLU A 223 -30.35 -21.79 8.46
CA GLU A 223 -30.22 -23.24 8.76
C GLU A 223 -31.49 -23.78 9.39
#